data_AF-A0A182PTW2-F1
#
_entry.id   AF-A0A182PTW2-F1
#
_cell.length_a   1.000
_cell.length_b   1.000
_cell.length_c   1.000
_cell.angle_alpha   90.00
_cell.angle_beta   90.00
_cell.angle_gamma   90.00
#
_symmetry.space_group_name_H-M   'P 1'
#
loop_
_entity.id
_entity.type
_entity.pdbx_description
1 polymer ?
#
loop_
_entity_poly.entity_id
_entity_poly.type
_entity_poly.pdbx_seq_one_letter_code
_entity_poly.pdbx_strand_id
1 'polypeptide(L)'
;MEEASFLLTEIPGGFISHRPHTIGGGHHHRFAPYPVVLHQPHLQQAAASPAIYTIPSHHLSHHVHPHHAHHGHQAAHHHHHGAIRSANRPKSPNTPPAQPVEEEGTHIGHLYPEILAMIFAKLSIKDRGRAAQVCTVWRDAAYAKSCWRGVEASLHLRRPSPTLFGSLVKRGIKRVQVLSVRRALKDIVTGVPNLESLNLSGCYNITDMAIGHAFAADFPNLKVLNLSLCKQVTDSSLGRITQHLKNIEVLELGGCSNITNTGLLLISWGLKKLRRLNLRSCWHISDHGIGHLAGLSKETADGTPALEYLGLQDCQRLSDEALRHIAQGLTSLRSINLSFCVSVTDSGLKHLARMSHLEELNLRACDNISDIGMAYLTEGCNSISTLDVSFCDKVADQAMVHISQGLFQLRSLSLSACQITDEGLSRIAKSLHDLETLNIGQCSRITDRGLEIVAAELVNLRAIDLYGCTRLTPNALQKINQLPRLSKVNLGLWHVR
;
A
#
# COMPACT_ATOMS: atom_id res chain seq x y z
N MET A 1 23.70 -29.12 14.39
CA MET A 1 22.57 -29.67 15.16
C MET A 1 21.36 -28.80 14.84
N GLU A 2 20.49 -29.39 14.02
CA GLU A 2 19.14 -29.00 13.55
C GLU A 2 18.79 -27.52 13.26
N GLU A 3 18.63 -27.27 11.96
CA GLU A 3 18.25 -26.02 11.31
C GLU A 3 16.76 -25.70 11.46
N ALA A 4 16.45 -24.43 11.75
CA ALA A 4 15.13 -23.86 11.50
C ALA A 4 15.07 -23.37 10.05
N SER A 5 14.41 -24.13 9.18
CA SER A 5 13.99 -23.72 7.84
C SER A 5 13.07 -22.49 7.95
N PHE A 6 13.58 -21.29 7.63
CA PHE A 6 12.77 -20.08 7.49
C PHE A 6 12.37 -19.88 6.03
N LEU A 7 11.07 -20.05 5.76
CA LEU A 7 10.43 -19.65 4.52
C LEU A 7 10.37 -18.11 4.47
N LEU A 8 11.25 -17.50 3.67
CA LEU A 8 11.04 -16.17 3.10
C LEU A 8 10.17 -16.37 1.85
N THR A 9 8.85 -16.29 2.02
CA THR A 9 7.88 -16.34 0.92
C THR A 9 7.54 -14.94 0.45
N GLU A 10 7.83 -14.66 -0.83
CA GLU A 10 7.05 -13.70 -1.61
C GLU A 10 5.66 -14.33 -1.85
N ILE A 11 4.60 -13.57 -1.58
CA ILE A 11 3.25 -13.92 -2.05
C ILE A 11 2.87 -12.88 -3.11
N PRO A 12 2.59 -13.27 -4.37
CA PRO A 12 1.97 -12.40 -5.34
C PRO A 12 0.49 -12.19 -5.00
N GLY A 13 -0.01 -10.97 -5.25
CA GLY A 13 -1.40 -10.60 -5.01
C GLY A 13 -2.40 -11.55 -5.67
N GLY A 14 -3.46 -11.86 -4.93
CA GLY A 14 -4.59 -12.65 -5.40
C GLY A 14 -5.84 -12.29 -4.61
N PHE A 15 -6.87 -11.86 -5.35
CA PHE A 15 -8.21 -11.52 -4.90
C PHE A 15 -8.84 -12.68 -4.11
N ILE A 16 -9.46 -12.39 -2.97
CA ILE A 16 -10.38 -13.29 -2.30
C ILE A 16 -11.71 -12.57 -2.07
N SER A 17 -12.73 -13.06 -2.78
CA SER A 17 -14.14 -12.81 -2.61
C SER A 17 -14.65 -13.37 -1.28
N HIS A 18 -15.37 -12.57 -0.50
CA HIS A 18 -16.11 -13.06 0.67
C HIS A 18 -17.63 -13.07 0.41
N ARG A 19 -18.23 -14.27 0.45
CA ARG A 19 -19.64 -14.48 0.76
C ARG A 19 -19.83 -14.54 2.29
N PRO A 20 -20.93 -14.02 2.87
CA PRO A 20 -21.16 -14.03 4.31
C PRO A 20 -22.04 -15.21 4.75
N HIS A 21 -21.77 -15.75 5.94
CA HIS A 21 -22.74 -16.49 6.75
C HIS A 21 -22.88 -15.86 8.14
N THR A 22 -24.07 -16.07 8.70
CA THR A 22 -24.83 -15.30 9.68
C THR A 22 -24.67 -15.75 11.15
N ILE A 23 -25.27 -14.93 12.04
CA ILE A 23 -25.65 -15.12 13.48
C ILE A 23 -24.66 -14.40 14.43
N GLY A 24 -25.05 -13.46 15.31
CA GLY A 24 -26.33 -12.82 15.64
C GLY A 24 -26.17 -11.87 16.85
N GLY A 25 -27.04 -10.84 16.99
CA GLY A 25 -27.41 -10.23 18.28
C GLY A 25 -27.11 -8.75 18.54
N GLY A 26 -28.11 -7.87 18.26
CA GLY A 26 -28.39 -6.56 18.92
C GLY A 26 -27.51 -5.36 18.53
N HIS A 27 -27.96 -4.14 18.19
CA HIS A 27 -29.26 -3.48 18.16
C HIS A 27 -29.29 -2.44 17.01
N HIS A 28 -30.49 -2.12 16.52
CA HIS A 28 -30.81 -1.43 15.27
C HIS A 28 -30.54 0.08 15.21
N HIS A 29 -30.04 0.55 14.06
CA HIS A 29 -30.61 1.68 13.31
C HIS A 29 -30.53 1.36 11.80
N ARG A 30 -31.69 1.19 11.14
CA ARG A 30 -31.83 0.82 9.72
C ARG A 30 -31.81 2.06 8.81
N PHE A 31 -30.99 2.04 7.77
CA PHE A 31 -31.28 2.70 6.48
C PHE A 31 -31.46 1.61 5.42
N ALA A 32 -32.54 1.67 4.65
CA ALA A 32 -32.90 0.70 3.62
C ALA A 32 -32.27 1.06 2.25
N PRO A 33 -31.91 0.09 1.39
CA PRO A 33 -31.60 0.34 -0.01
C PRO A 33 -32.86 0.17 -0.90
N TYR A 34 -33.02 1.08 -1.86
CA TYR A 34 -34.06 1.08 -2.90
C TYR A 34 -33.97 -0.16 -3.80
N PRO A 35 -35.10 -0.81 -4.17
CA PRO A 35 -35.12 -1.83 -5.22
C PRO A 35 -35.49 -1.25 -6.59
N VAL A 36 -34.79 -1.75 -7.61
CA VAL A 36 -35.06 -1.55 -9.04
C VAL A 36 -36.35 -2.31 -9.41
N VAL A 37 -37.32 -1.61 -9.99
CA VAL A 37 -38.58 -2.18 -10.49
C VAL A 37 -38.36 -2.70 -11.91
N LEU A 38 -38.45 -4.01 -12.11
CA LEU A 38 -38.72 -4.63 -13.41
C LEU A 38 -40.15 -5.15 -13.39
N HIS A 39 -41.00 -4.59 -14.25
CA HIS A 39 -42.35 -5.06 -14.53
C HIS A 39 -42.31 -6.24 -15.51
N GLN A 40 -43.00 -7.34 -15.19
CA GLN A 40 -43.95 -8.05 -16.06
C GLN A 40 -44.59 -9.27 -15.34
N PRO A 41 -45.75 -9.81 -15.80
CA PRO A 41 -46.88 -10.07 -14.92
C PRO A 41 -47.23 -11.56 -14.69
N HIS A 42 -47.99 -11.77 -13.61
CA HIS A 42 -48.99 -12.79 -13.32
C HIS A 42 -48.78 -14.26 -13.74
N LEU A 43 -48.70 -15.14 -12.73
CA LEU A 43 -49.48 -16.38 -12.65
C LEU A 43 -49.59 -16.86 -11.18
N GLN A 44 -50.82 -17.13 -10.76
CA GLN A 44 -51.24 -17.63 -9.44
C GLN A 44 -50.86 -19.10 -9.23
N GLN A 45 -50.52 -19.51 -8.00
CA GLN A 45 -51.31 -20.49 -7.23
C GLN A 45 -50.68 -20.91 -5.88
N ALA A 46 -51.54 -20.79 -4.85
CA ALA A 46 -51.89 -21.76 -3.79
C ALA A 46 -50.87 -22.27 -2.75
N ALA A 47 -51.36 -22.20 -1.50
CA ALA A 47 -50.79 -22.61 -0.23
C ALA A 47 -50.81 -24.12 0.02
N ALA A 48 -49.91 -24.61 0.90
CA ALA A 48 -50.25 -25.44 2.07
C ALA A 48 -49.00 -25.84 2.90
N SER A 49 -49.14 -25.79 4.22
CA SER A 49 -48.48 -26.56 5.27
C SER A 49 -49.60 -26.93 6.27
N PRO A 50 -49.42 -27.73 7.35
CA PRO A 50 -48.20 -28.39 7.88
C PRO A 50 -48.45 -29.86 8.34
N ALA A 51 -47.42 -30.56 8.84
CA ALA A 51 -47.60 -31.58 9.89
C ALA A 51 -46.33 -31.84 10.72
N ILE A 52 -46.59 -32.03 12.00
CA ILE A 52 -45.76 -32.16 13.21
C ILE A 52 -45.39 -33.64 13.43
N TYR A 53 -44.23 -33.94 14.06
CA TYR A 53 -44.11 -35.01 15.07
C TYR A 53 -42.85 -34.85 15.94
N THR A 54 -42.97 -35.23 17.20
CA THR A 54 -42.12 -34.87 18.35
C THR A 54 -41.80 -36.13 19.19
N ILE A 55 -40.52 -36.27 19.63
CA ILE A 55 -39.91 -36.95 20.84
C ILE A 55 -40.16 -38.50 21.02
N PRO A 56 -39.38 -39.29 21.83
CA PRO A 56 -38.41 -38.92 22.87
C PRO A 56 -37.09 -39.72 23.07
N SER A 57 -36.32 -39.17 24.00
CA SER A 57 -35.01 -39.48 24.60
C SER A 57 -34.97 -40.67 25.58
N HIS A 58 -33.78 -41.24 25.82
CA HIS A 58 -33.44 -41.94 27.06
C HIS A 58 -31.96 -41.82 27.45
N HIS A 59 -31.75 -41.62 28.75
CA HIS A 59 -30.52 -41.57 29.54
C HIS A 59 -29.71 -42.89 29.54
N LEU A 60 -28.40 -42.80 29.81
CA LEU A 60 -27.75 -43.52 30.93
C LEU A 60 -26.29 -43.06 31.17
N SER A 61 -26.04 -42.77 32.44
CA SER A 61 -24.78 -42.43 33.11
C SER A 61 -24.09 -43.67 33.67
N HIS A 62 -22.75 -43.69 33.76
CA HIS A 62 -22.05 -44.41 34.85
C HIS A 62 -20.67 -43.80 35.15
N HIS A 63 -20.52 -43.34 36.40
CA HIS A 63 -19.27 -43.12 37.12
C HIS A 63 -18.65 -44.47 37.55
N VAL A 64 -17.32 -44.60 37.57
CA VAL A 64 -16.52 -45.20 38.69
C VAL A 64 -15.06 -44.68 38.68
N HIS A 65 -14.64 -44.11 39.79
CA HIS A 65 -13.32 -44.18 40.46
C HIS A 65 -13.63 -44.74 41.88
N PRO A 66 -12.70 -45.07 42.83
CA PRO A 66 -11.30 -44.64 42.98
C PRO A 66 -10.33 -45.68 43.64
N HIS A 67 -9.08 -45.24 43.92
CA HIS A 67 -8.30 -45.41 45.18
C HIS A 67 -6.88 -46.05 45.17
N HIS A 68 -5.95 -45.22 45.67
CA HIS A 68 -4.85 -45.43 46.64
C HIS A 68 -3.47 -46.06 46.28
N ALA A 69 -2.47 -45.15 46.31
CA ALA A 69 -1.35 -45.03 47.29
C ALA A 69 -0.04 -45.85 47.20
N HIS A 70 1.06 -45.06 47.24
CA HIS A 70 2.32 -45.19 47.98
C HIS A 70 3.61 -45.87 47.41
N HIS A 71 4.70 -45.12 47.64
CA HIS A 71 6.13 -45.44 47.80
C HIS A 71 7.08 -45.58 46.59
N GLY A 72 7.77 -44.47 46.29
CA GLY A 72 9.22 -44.24 46.40
C GLY A 72 10.23 -45.25 45.83
N HIS A 73 11.13 -44.77 44.96
CA HIS A 73 12.58 -45.01 45.04
C HIS A 73 13.38 -44.04 44.15
N GLN A 74 14.48 -43.54 44.71
CA GLN A 74 15.55 -42.78 44.05
C GLN A 74 16.41 -43.72 43.20
N ALA A 75 16.93 -43.24 42.07
CA ALA A 75 18.29 -43.57 41.60
C ALA A 75 18.72 -42.60 40.50
N ALA A 76 19.83 -41.92 40.76
CA ALA A 76 20.58 -41.10 39.83
C ALA A 76 21.44 -41.98 38.90
N HIS A 77 21.56 -41.60 37.63
CA HIS A 77 22.64 -42.08 36.78
C HIS A 77 23.38 -40.90 36.14
N HIS A 78 24.60 -40.70 36.63
CA HIS A 78 25.66 -39.91 36.01
C HIS A 78 26.04 -40.51 34.65
N HIS A 79 26.19 -39.66 33.63
CA HIS A 79 27.00 -39.99 32.45
C HIS A 79 28.11 -38.96 32.27
N HIS A 80 29.32 -39.49 32.33
CA HIS A 80 30.61 -38.83 32.26
C HIS A 80 31.00 -38.69 30.77
N HIS A 81 31.19 -37.46 30.29
CA HIS A 81 31.73 -37.22 28.95
C HIS A 81 33.24 -37.44 28.95
N GLY A 82 33.67 -38.57 28.39
CA GLY A 82 35.07 -38.86 28.07
C GLY A 82 35.54 -38.09 26.84
N ALA A 83 36.72 -37.49 26.94
CA ALA A 83 37.45 -36.83 25.87
C ALA A 83 37.89 -37.83 24.80
N ILE A 84 37.49 -37.61 23.54
CA ILE A 84 37.96 -38.40 22.39
C ILE A 84 39.21 -37.72 21.82
N ARG A 85 40.34 -38.42 22.02
CA ARG A 85 41.64 -38.17 21.38
C ARG A 85 41.56 -38.44 19.88
N SER A 86 42.27 -37.60 19.14
CA SER A 86 42.66 -37.72 17.73
C SER A 86 43.14 -39.14 17.38
N ALA A 87 42.54 -39.74 16.35
CA ALA A 87 42.99 -41.01 15.76
C ALA A 87 43.65 -40.75 14.40
N ASN A 88 44.90 -41.19 14.31
CA ASN A 88 45.81 -41.15 13.17
C ASN A 88 45.24 -41.83 11.92
N ARG A 89 45.37 -41.16 10.76
CA ARG A 89 45.17 -41.74 9.42
C ARG A 89 46.44 -42.49 8.97
N PRO A 90 46.36 -43.64 8.28
CA PRO A 90 47.54 -44.34 7.81
C PRO A 90 48.16 -43.65 6.59
N LYS A 91 49.50 -43.60 6.53
CA LYS A 91 50.29 -43.06 5.42
C LYS A 91 50.37 -44.07 4.28
N SER A 92 50.06 -43.66 3.04
CA SER A 92 50.44 -44.37 1.81
C SER A 92 51.82 -43.90 1.32
N PRO A 93 52.59 -44.73 0.56
CA PRO A 93 53.94 -44.38 0.17
C PRO A 93 53.99 -43.57 -1.14
N ASN A 94 54.81 -42.53 -1.11
CA ASN A 94 55.57 -41.90 -2.21
C ASN A 94 54.93 -41.77 -3.60
N THR A 95 54.32 -40.60 -3.82
CA THR A 95 54.20 -39.98 -5.15
C THR A 95 55.02 -38.67 -5.11
N PRO A 96 55.82 -38.30 -6.13
CA PRO A 96 56.55 -37.04 -6.12
C PRO A 96 55.58 -35.86 -6.01
N PRO A 97 55.99 -34.70 -5.45
CA PRO A 97 55.11 -33.54 -5.44
C PRO A 97 54.90 -33.11 -6.89
N ALA A 98 53.68 -33.31 -7.39
CA ALA A 98 53.24 -32.64 -8.59
C ALA A 98 53.43 -31.13 -8.34
N GLN A 99 54.18 -30.47 -9.23
CA GLN A 99 54.24 -29.02 -9.29
C GLN A 99 52.81 -28.47 -9.27
N PRO A 100 52.54 -27.33 -8.61
CA PRO A 100 51.22 -26.72 -8.69
C PRO A 100 51.02 -26.31 -10.14
N VAL A 101 50.30 -27.13 -10.89
CA VAL A 101 49.67 -26.68 -12.12
C VAL A 101 48.64 -25.68 -11.64
N GLU A 102 48.95 -24.38 -11.75
CA GLU A 102 47.93 -23.34 -11.71
C GLU A 102 46.96 -23.70 -12.83
N GLU A 103 45.87 -24.39 -12.50
CA GLU A 103 44.74 -24.51 -13.40
C GLU A 103 44.31 -23.07 -13.67
N GLU A 104 44.65 -22.54 -14.85
CA GLU A 104 44.03 -21.35 -15.45
C GLU A 104 42.54 -21.63 -15.63
N GLY A 105 41.83 -21.63 -14.51
CA GLY A 105 40.43 -21.96 -14.42
C GLY A 105 39.62 -20.68 -14.43
N THR A 106 38.71 -20.55 -15.39
CA THR A 106 37.62 -19.56 -15.42
C THR A 106 36.56 -19.84 -14.34
N HIS A 107 36.95 -20.46 -13.22
CA HIS A 107 36.07 -20.82 -12.14
C HIS A 107 35.67 -19.58 -11.33
N ILE A 108 34.37 -19.44 -11.06
CA ILE A 108 33.77 -18.31 -10.33
C ILE A 108 34.40 -18.05 -8.95
N GLY A 109 35.04 -19.06 -8.35
CA GLY A 109 35.78 -18.92 -7.09
C GLY A 109 37.04 -18.04 -7.17
N HIS A 110 37.53 -17.73 -8.37
CA HIS A 110 38.66 -16.81 -8.58
C HIS A 110 38.23 -15.34 -8.70
N LEU A 111 36.92 -15.05 -8.72
CA LEU A 111 36.45 -13.68 -8.71
C LEU A 111 36.71 -13.01 -7.36
N TYR A 112 37.07 -11.73 -7.40
CA TYR A 112 37.16 -10.91 -6.19
C TYR A 112 35.81 -10.89 -5.44
N PRO A 113 35.82 -10.91 -4.09
CA PRO A 113 34.61 -10.87 -3.28
C PRO A 113 33.64 -9.72 -3.63
N GLU A 114 34.16 -8.57 -4.06
CA GLU A 114 33.40 -7.41 -4.50
C GLU A 114 32.58 -7.71 -5.77
N ILE A 115 33.17 -8.42 -6.73
CA ILE A 115 32.51 -8.84 -7.96
C ILE A 115 31.44 -9.90 -7.63
N LEU A 116 31.76 -10.86 -6.76
CA LEU A 116 30.78 -11.84 -6.28
C LEU A 116 29.59 -11.15 -5.59
N ALA A 117 29.85 -10.14 -4.76
CA ALA A 117 28.80 -9.36 -4.12
C ALA A 117 27.95 -8.58 -5.13
N MET A 118 28.55 -8.03 -6.19
CA MET A 118 27.81 -7.38 -7.29
C MET A 118 26.91 -8.38 -8.05
N ILE A 119 27.40 -9.60 -8.28
CA ILE A 119 26.61 -10.69 -8.89
C ILE A 119 25.46 -11.08 -7.95
N PHE A 120 25.73 -11.33 -6.67
CA PHE A 120 24.73 -11.75 -5.69
C PHE A 120 23.69 -10.66 -5.40
N ALA A 121 24.03 -9.38 -5.56
CA ALA A 121 23.07 -8.29 -5.49
C ALA A 121 21.97 -8.39 -6.55
N LYS A 122 22.21 -9.10 -7.67
CA LYS A 122 21.22 -9.36 -8.73
C LYS A 122 20.33 -10.57 -8.45
N LEU A 123 20.70 -11.42 -7.49
CA LEU A 123 19.89 -12.58 -7.11
C LEU A 123 18.66 -12.18 -6.30
N SER A 124 17.63 -13.01 -6.33
CA SER A 124 16.49 -12.92 -5.41
C SER A 124 16.95 -13.09 -3.96
N ILE A 125 16.16 -12.62 -2.98
CA ILE A 125 16.49 -12.79 -1.55
C ILE A 125 16.68 -14.27 -1.19
N LYS A 126 15.84 -15.15 -1.76
CA LYS A 126 15.91 -16.59 -1.55
C LYS A 126 17.20 -17.18 -2.13
N ASP A 127 17.59 -16.77 -3.32
CA ASP A 127 18.77 -17.29 -4.00
C ASP A 127 20.07 -16.75 -3.39
N ARG A 128 20.06 -15.55 -2.79
CA ARG A 128 21.18 -15.08 -1.93
C ARG A 128 21.38 -15.99 -0.72
N GLY A 129 20.29 -16.44 -0.11
CA GLY A 129 20.33 -17.41 1.00
C GLY A 129 20.94 -18.74 0.56
N ARG A 130 20.59 -19.23 -0.63
CA ARG A 130 21.17 -20.45 -1.22
C ARG A 130 22.65 -20.27 -1.58
N ALA A 131 23.01 -19.15 -2.20
CA ALA A 131 24.40 -18.82 -2.50
C ALA A 131 25.27 -18.84 -1.24
N ALA A 132 24.74 -18.33 -0.13
CA ALA A 132 25.43 -18.34 1.16
C ALA A 132 25.65 -19.74 1.76
N GLN A 133 25.01 -20.79 1.21
CA GLN A 133 25.19 -22.19 1.64
C GLN A 133 26.22 -22.96 0.80
N VAL A 134 26.75 -22.36 -0.28
CA VAL A 134 27.66 -23.05 -1.22
C VAL A 134 29.05 -23.23 -0.62
N CYS A 135 29.69 -22.14 -0.18
CA CYS A 135 31.00 -22.17 0.47
C CYS A 135 31.20 -20.91 1.34
N THR A 136 32.29 -20.86 2.10
CA THR A 136 32.60 -19.73 2.99
C THR A 136 32.79 -18.41 2.23
N VAL A 137 33.50 -18.43 1.10
CA VAL A 137 33.72 -17.24 0.25
C VAL A 137 32.39 -16.69 -0.27
N TRP A 138 31.51 -17.58 -0.74
CA TRP A 138 30.19 -17.18 -1.22
C TRP A 138 29.30 -16.66 -0.09
N ARG A 139 29.38 -17.26 1.10
CA ARG A 139 28.67 -16.79 2.28
C ARG A 139 29.10 -15.37 2.65
N ASP A 140 30.39 -15.10 2.68
CA ASP A 140 30.92 -13.80 3.07
C ASP A 140 30.57 -12.73 2.03
N ALA A 141 30.68 -13.06 0.73
CA ALA A 141 30.23 -12.19 -0.35
C ALA A 141 28.70 -11.97 -0.32
N ALA A 142 27.89 -13.01 -0.08
CA ALA A 142 26.43 -12.89 0.00
C ALA A 142 25.97 -12.09 1.22
N TYR A 143 26.78 -11.99 2.27
CA TYR A 143 26.50 -11.19 3.46
C TYR A 143 27.06 -9.76 3.38
N ALA A 144 27.76 -9.42 2.31
CA ALA A 144 28.20 -8.04 2.06
C ALA A 144 27.01 -7.08 2.02
N LYS A 145 27.13 -5.93 2.69
CA LYS A 145 26.04 -4.93 2.80
C LYS A 145 25.55 -4.44 1.43
N SER A 146 26.43 -4.41 0.42
CA SER A 146 26.07 -4.08 -0.96
C SER A 146 24.99 -4.99 -1.54
N CYS A 147 24.98 -6.29 -1.18
CA CYS A 147 23.96 -7.24 -1.60
C CYS A 147 22.59 -6.96 -1.00
N TRP A 148 22.50 -6.23 0.12
CA TRP A 148 21.26 -6.00 0.87
C TRP A 148 20.79 -4.54 0.82
N ARG A 149 21.46 -3.68 0.05
CA ARG A 149 21.08 -2.28 -0.12
C ARG A 149 19.67 -2.18 -0.72
N GLY A 150 18.80 -1.44 -0.05
CA GLY A 150 17.41 -1.23 -0.49
C GLY A 150 16.47 -2.41 -0.23
N VAL A 151 16.95 -3.53 0.32
CA VAL A 151 16.09 -4.68 0.66
C VAL A 151 15.21 -4.34 1.87
N GLU A 152 13.93 -4.69 1.75
CA GLU A 152 12.98 -4.68 2.86
C GLU A 152 12.82 -6.07 3.44
N ALA A 153 13.09 -6.23 4.73
CA ALA A 153 12.93 -7.50 5.43
C ALA A 153 11.51 -7.63 5.98
N SER A 154 10.75 -8.61 5.47
CA SER A 154 9.41 -8.94 5.99
C SER A 154 9.49 -9.98 7.10
N LEU A 155 8.97 -9.65 8.29
CA LEU A 155 9.15 -10.40 9.53
C LEU A 155 7.81 -10.79 10.17
N HIS A 156 7.75 -12.02 10.68
CA HIS A 156 6.70 -12.45 11.61
C HIS A 156 7.26 -12.53 13.03
N LEU A 157 6.87 -11.59 13.88
CA LEU A 157 7.38 -11.48 15.25
C LEU A 157 6.39 -12.08 16.25
N ARG A 158 6.09 -13.36 16.02
CA ARG A 158 5.21 -14.17 16.89
C ARG A 158 5.95 -14.78 18.07
N ARG A 159 7.27 -15.00 17.93
CA ARG A 159 8.15 -15.57 18.96
C ARG A 159 9.44 -14.74 19.05
N PRO A 160 10.10 -14.68 20.22
CA PRO A 160 11.40 -14.04 20.36
C PRO A 160 12.44 -14.70 19.45
N SER A 161 13.28 -13.91 18.78
CA SER A 161 14.39 -14.40 17.97
C SER A 161 15.64 -13.55 18.26
N PRO A 162 16.51 -13.98 19.19
CA PRO A 162 17.61 -13.14 19.69
C PRO A 162 18.69 -12.87 18.63
N THR A 163 18.85 -13.74 17.64
CA THR A 163 19.88 -13.60 16.59
C THR A 163 19.39 -12.80 15.38
N LEU A 164 18.07 -12.61 15.23
CA LEU A 164 17.46 -12.00 14.06
C LEU A 164 17.95 -10.57 13.85
N PHE A 165 17.80 -9.71 14.85
CA PHE A 165 18.11 -8.29 14.72
C PHE A 165 19.61 -8.06 14.46
N GLY A 166 20.48 -8.80 15.17
CA GLY A 166 21.91 -8.78 14.91
C GLY A 166 22.26 -9.21 13.47
N SER A 167 21.53 -10.19 12.92
CA SER A 167 21.71 -10.59 11.52
C SER A 167 21.24 -9.51 10.53
N LEU A 168 20.16 -8.78 10.83
CA LEU A 168 19.70 -7.66 9.99
C LEU A 168 20.73 -6.53 9.97
N VAL A 169 21.25 -6.18 11.15
CA VAL A 169 22.28 -5.14 11.32
C VAL A 169 23.57 -5.53 10.59
N LYS A 170 24.04 -6.78 10.73
CA LYS A 170 25.23 -7.27 10.01
C LYS A 170 25.09 -7.13 8.49
N ARG A 171 23.92 -7.46 7.96
CA ARG A 171 23.58 -7.30 6.54
C ARG A 171 23.36 -5.85 6.11
N GLY A 172 23.30 -4.90 7.05
CA GLY A 172 23.04 -3.49 6.74
C GLY A 172 21.61 -3.20 6.30
N ILE A 173 20.65 -4.04 6.70
CA ILE A 173 19.23 -3.86 6.38
C ILE A 173 18.68 -2.70 7.21
N LYS A 174 18.04 -1.75 6.53
CA LYS A 174 17.47 -0.53 7.14
C LYS A 174 15.95 -0.39 6.94
N ARG A 175 15.32 -1.33 6.24
CA ARG A 175 13.90 -1.33 5.95
C ARG A 175 13.29 -2.63 6.44
N VAL A 176 12.27 -2.53 7.29
CA VAL A 176 11.62 -3.70 7.91
C VAL A 176 10.11 -3.56 7.79
N GLN A 177 9.48 -4.61 7.27
CA GLN A 177 8.05 -4.80 7.34
C GLN A 177 7.73 -5.85 8.40
N VAL A 178 6.80 -5.55 9.29
CA VAL A 178 6.29 -6.49 10.29
C VAL A 178 4.90 -6.93 9.85
N LEU A 179 4.76 -8.22 9.57
CA LEU A 179 3.51 -8.82 9.13
C LEU A 179 2.62 -9.24 10.32
N SER A 180 3.23 -9.44 11.49
CA SER A 180 2.51 -9.79 12.72
C SER A 180 3.38 -9.48 13.93
N VAL A 181 2.83 -8.73 14.89
CA VAL A 181 3.50 -8.37 16.15
C VAL A 181 2.61 -8.71 17.34
N ARG A 182 3.19 -9.29 18.39
CA ARG A 182 2.51 -9.47 19.69
C ARG A 182 3.15 -8.65 20.81
N ARG A 183 4.47 -8.74 21.00
CA ARG A 183 5.19 -8.06 22.10
C ARG A 183 6.56 -7.47 21.73
N ALA A 184 7.00 -7.64 20.47
CA ALA A 184 8.38 -7.41 20.07
C ALA A 184 8.65 -6.06 19.36
N LEU A 185 7.72 -5.08 19.39
CA LEU A 185 7.92 -3.83 18.65
C LEU A 185 9.15 -3.05 19.15
N LYS A 186 9.29 -2.96 20.48
CA LYS A 186 10.47 -2.36 21.13
C LYS A 186 11.77 -3.08 20.75
N ASP A 187 11.72 -4.41 20.64
CA ASP A 187 12.90 -5.21 20.31
C ASP A 187 13.43 -4.92 18.90
N ILE A 188 12.55 -4.56 17.95
CA ILE A 188 12.97 -4.13 16.61
C ILE A 188 13.67 -2.78 16.67
N VAL A 189 13.05 -1.80 17.33
CA VAL A 189 13.58 -0.43 17.40
C VAL A 189 14.93 -0.41 18.11
N THR A 190 15.07 -1.20 19.17
CA THR A 190 16.32 -1.33 19.93
C THR A 190 17.34 -2.24 19.25
N GLY A 191 16.90 -3.32 18.61
CA GLY A 191 17.77 -4.30 17.95
C GLY A 191 18.28 -3.86 16.57
N VAL A 192 17.63 -2.91 15.91
CA VAL A 192 17.99 -2.38 14.59
C VAL A 192 18.11 -0.85 14.65
N PRO A 193 19.20 -0.29 15.22
CA PRO A 193 19.33 1.14 15.50
C PRO A 193 19.44 2.03 14.25
N ASN A 194 19.83 1.47 13.10
CA ASN A 194 19.98 2.18 11.83
C ASN A 194 18.74 2.04 10.93
N LEU A 195 17.57 1.73 11.51
CA LEU A 195 16.34 1.56 10.76
C LEU A 195 15.87 2.91 10.19
N GLU A 196 15.68 2.95 8.87
CA GLU A 196 15.20 4.11 8.12
C GLU A 196 13.72 3.98 7.74
N SER A 197 13.21 2.74 7.62
CA SER A 197 11.80 2.47 7.30
C SER A 197 11.23 1.33 8.15
N LEU A 198 10.10 1.60 8.78
CA LEU A 198 9.33 0.62 9.55
C LEU A 198 7.90 0.57 9.02
N ASN A 199 7.52 -0.57 8.46
CA ASN A 199 6.18 -0.84 7.98
C ASN A 199 5.46 -1.80 8.91
N LEU A 200 4.40 -1.32 9.57
CA LEU A 200 3.56 -2.05 10.50
C LEU A 200 2.13 -2.20 9.95
N SER A 201 1.93 -1.97 8.64
CA SER A 201 0.60 -1.98 8.06
C SER A 201 -0.10 -3.32 8.28
N GLY A 202 -1.38 -3.26 8.66
CA GLY A 202 -2.18 -4.46 8.95
C GLY A 202 -1.85 -5.12 10.29
N CYS A 203 -0.95 -4.56 11.11
CA CYS A 203 -0.76 -5.02 12.48
C CYS A 203 -1.87 -4.50 13.40
N TYR A 204 -3.06 -5.08 13.30
CA TYR A 204 -4.29 -4.66 14.01
C TYR A 204 -4.19 -4.67 15.54
N ASN A 205 -3.23 -5.40 16.10
CA ASN A 205 -3.02 -5.54 17.55
C ASN A 205 -2.05 -4.50 18.15
N ILE A 206 -1.53 -3.57 17.34
CA ILE A 206 -0.66 -2.50 17.83
C ILE A 206 -1.50 -1.47 18.57
N THR A 207 -1.16 -1.23 19.83
CA THR A 207 -1.81 -0.26 20.71
C THR A 207 -0.89 0.94 20.97
N ASP A 208 -1.46 2.02 21.51
CA ASP A 208 -0.69 3.19 21.93
C ASP A 208 0.40 2.86 22.95
N MET A 209 0.14 1.90 23.85
CA MET A 209 1.15 1.42 24.81
C MET A 209 2.34 0.76 24.11
N ALA A 210 2.09 -0.03 23.07
CA ALA A 210 3.16 -0.68 22.31
C ALA A 210 4.03 0.35 21.58
N ILE A 211 3.42 1.36 20.96
CA ILE A 211 4.11 2.46 20.29
C ILE A 211 4.89 3.31 21.30
N GLY A 212 4.28 3.65 22.44
CA GLY A 212 4.93 4.40 23.51
C GLY A 212 6.13 3.68 24.11
N HIS A 213 6.06 2.36 24.29
CA HIS A 213 7.21 1.57 24.75
C HIS A 213 8.31 1.41 23.69
N ALA A 214 7.93 1.35 22.40
CA ALA A 214 8.89 1.21 21.32
C ALA A 214 9.65 2.51 21.04
N PHE A 215 8.96 3.64 21.06
CA PHE A 215 9.51 4.98 20.85
C PHE A 215 9.56 5.76 22.15
N ALA A 216 10.23 5.19 23.16
CA ALA A 216 10.44 5.83 24.46
C ALA A 216 11.67 6.77 24.48
N ALA A 217 12.45 6.78 23.40
CA ALA A 217 13.65 7.59 23.22
C ALA A 217 13.76 8.01 21.75
N ASP A 218 14.59 9.03 21.51
CA ASP A 218 14.77 9.59 20.17
C ASP A 218 15.34 8.54 19.21
N PHE A 219 14.72 8.46 18.04
CA PHE A 219 15.09 7.49 17.01
C PHE A 219 15.30 8.22 15.68
N PRO A 220 16.44 8.93 15.54
CA PRO A 220 16.63 9.96 14.52
C PRO A 220 16.81 9.40 13.09
N ASN A 221 17.09 8.10 12.94
CA ASN A 221 17.32 7.49 11.64
C ASN A 221 16.03 7.19 10.88
N LEU A 222 14.89 7.08 11.58
CA LEU A 222 13.63 6.67 10.96
C LEU A 222 13.03 7.82 10.15
N LYS A 223 12.82 7.55 8.86
CA LYS A 223 12.25 8.48 7.89
C LYS A 223 10.86 8.06 7.42
N VAL A 224 10.59 6.76 7.41
CA VAL A 224 9.32 6.20 6.91
C VAL A 224 8.67 5.36 7.99
N LEU A 225 7.46 5.73 8.38
CA LEU A 225 6.64 4.94 9.31
C LEU A 225 5.27 4.68 8.67
N ASN A 226 4.92 3.41 8.52
CA ASN A 226 3.61 3.00 8.04
C ASN A 226 2.84 2.27 9.15
N LEU A 227 1.75 2.87 9.59
CA LEU A 227 0.80 2.34 10.59
C LEU A 227 -0.58 2.09 9.97
N SER A 228 -0.68 2.05 8.64
CA SER A 228 -1.96 1.88 7.95
C SER A 228 -2.69 0.63 8.44
N LEU A 229 -3.98 0.75 8.73
CA LEU A 229 -4.85 -0.29 9.27
C LEU A 229 -4.53 -0.72 10.72
N CYS A 230 -3.65 -0.01 11.44
CA CYS A 230 -3.50 -0.18 12.90
C CYS A 230 -4.65 0.54 13.64
N LYS A 231 -5.81 -0.12 13.71
CA LYS A 231 -7.07 0.47 14.21
C LYS A 231 -7.05 0.92 15.69
N GLN A 232 -6.12 0.40 16.50
CA GLN A 232 -6.00 0.74 17.92
C GLN A 232 -5.04 1.90 18.18
N VAL A 233 -4.45 2.49 17.13
CA VAL A 233 -3.62 3.69 17.21
C VAL A 233 -4.51 4.91 17.33
N THR A 234 -4.24 5.76 18.32
CA THR A 234 -4.94 7.02 18.57
C THR A 234 -3.96 8.20 18.53
N ASP A 235 -4.46 9.41 18.82
CA ASP A 235 -3.65 10.61 18.95
C ASP A 235 -2.55 10.47 20.03
N SER A 236 -2.72 9.57 21.01
CA SER A 236 -1.70 9.27 22.03
C SER A 236 -0.42 8.69 21.41
N SER A 237 -0.57 7.80 20.42
CA SER A 237 0.56 7.30 19.63
C SER A 237 1.23 8.41 18.83
N LEU A 238 0.44 9.27 18.21
CA LEU A 238 0.97 10.40 17.45
C LEU A 238 1.76 11.34 18.35
N GLY A 239 1.32 11.59 19.59
CA GLY A 239 2.10 12.37 20.57
C GLY A 239 3.49 11.77 20.83
N ARG A 240 3.60 10.44 20.95
CA ARG A 240 4.90 9.77 21.13
C ARG A 240 5.77 9.83 19.87
N ILE A 241 5.16 9.60 18.72
CA ILE A 241 5.83 9.69 17.41
C ILE A 241 6.37 11.10 17.18
N THR A 242 5.56 12.13 17.41
CA THR A 242 5.93 13.53 17.18
C THR A 242 6.96 14.00 18.19
N GLN A 243 7.01 13.42 19.39
CA GLN A 243 8.04 13.70 20.40
C GLN A 243 9.41 13.15 20.01
N HIS A 244 9.50 11.91 19.51
CA HIS A 244 10.79 11.20 19.37
C HIS A 244 11.26 10.97 17.92
N LEU A 245 10.38 11.12 16.92
CA LEU A 245 10.65 10.79 15.52
C LEU A 245 10.71 12.05 14.63
N LYS A 246 11.60 12.98 14.96
CA LYS A 246 11.69 14.32 14.33
C LYS A 246 12.11 14.32 12.85
N ASN A 247 12.66 13.21 12.35
CA ASN A 247 13.17 13.08 10.98
C ASN A 247 12.22 12.30 10.05
N ILE A 248 10.98 12.06 10.47
CA ILE A 248 9.98 11.41 9.61
C ILE A 248 9.68 12.29 8.40
N GLU A 249 9.85 11.70 7.22
CA GLU A 249 9.55 12.27 5.90
C GLU A 249 8.25 11.66 5.34
N VAL A 250 7.92 10.41 5.70
CA VAL A 250 6.74 9.69 5.22
C VAL A 250 5.99 9.06 6.40
N LEU A 251 4.72 9.44 6.56
CA LEU A 251 3.82 8.89 7.57
C LEU A 251 2.54 8.39 6.90
N GLU A 252 2.31 7.08 6.98
CA GLU A 252 1.12 6.43 6.42
C GLU A 252 0.20 5.98 7.56
N LEU A 253 -1.00 6.55 7.64
CA LEU A 253 -2.01 6.32 8.69
C LEU A 253 -3.34 5.82 8.11
N GLY A 254 -3.34 5.34 6.86
CA GLY A 254 -4.57 4.97 6.15
C GLY A 254 -5.37 3.90 6.91
N GLY A 255 -6.60 4.21 7.29
CA GLY A 255 -7.50 3.34 8.04
C GLY A 255 -7.27 3.32 9.55
N CYS A 256 -6.44 4.23 10.10
CA CYS A 256 -6.39 4.51 11.52
C CYS A 256 -7.58 5.41 11.91
N SER A 257 -8.75 4.79 12.06
CA SER A 257 -10.03 5.50 12.24
C SER A 257 -10.14 6.31 13.53
N ASN A 258 -9.30 6.03 14.54
CA ASN A 258 -9.35 6.70 15.85
C ASN A 258 -8.43 7.93 15.95
N ILE A 259 -7.82 8.34 14.84
CA ILE A 259 -7.03 9.57 14.77
C ILE A 259 -7.98 10.75 14.51
N THR A 260 -7.81 11.83 15.27
CA THR A 260 -8.68 13.02 15.20
C THR A 260 -7.88 14.26 14.79
N ASN A 261 -8.54 15.42 14.79
CA ASN A 261 -7.89 16.71 14.54
C ASN A 261 -6.74 16.98 15.54
N THR A 262 -6.82 16.47 16.78
CA THR A 262 -5.73 16.55 17.77
C THR A 262 -4.48 15.84 17.28
N GLY A 263 -4.62 14.71 16.60
CA GLY A 263 -3.50 14.01 15.97
C GLY A 263 -2.80 14.87 14.91
N LEU A 264 -3.58 15.58 14.09
CA LEU A 264 -3.02 16.49 13.08
C LEU A 264 -2.33 17.72 13.69
N LEU A 265 -2.87 18.24 14.79
CA LEU A 265 -2.21 19.27 15.62
C LEU A 265 -0.84 18.79 16.13
N LEU A 266 -0.76 17.57 16.65
CA LEU A 266 0.51 17.00 17.12
C LEU A 266 1.51 16.79 15.97
N ILE A 267 1.03 16.35 14.80
CA ILE A 267 1.84 16.20 13.58
C ILE A 267 2.41 17.54 13.15
N SER A 268 1.57 18.58 13.05
CA SER A 268 2.03 19.91 12.62
C SER A 268 3.00 20.52 13.61
N TRP A 269 2.88 20.22 14.90
CA TRP A 269 3.86 20.66 15.90
C TRP A 269 5.22 19.95 15.78
N GLY A 270 5.24 18.63 15.65
CA GLY A 270 6.47 17.85 15.82
C GLY A 270 7.19 17.40 14.54
N LEU A 271 6.48 17.20 13.42
CA LEU A 271 7.01 16.55 12.22
C LEU A 271 7.31 17.54 11.09
N LYS A 272 8.28 18.43 11.32
CA LYS A 272 8.60 19.53 10.38
C LYS A 272 9.27 19.11 9.07
N LYS A 273 9.74 17.86 8.98
CA LYS A 273 10.34 17.28 7.76
C LYS A 273 9.37 16.40 6.97
N LEU A 274 8.11 16.35 7.36
CA LEU A 274 7.11 15.50 6.73
C LEU A 274 6.83 15.97 5.31
N ARG A 275 7.07 15.08 4.33
CA ARG A 275 6.83 15.31 2.90
C ARG A 275 5.62 14.54 2.41
N ARG A 276 5.29 13.40 3.02
CA ARG A 276 4.16 12.55 2.62
C ARG A 276 3.33 12.17 3.84
N LEU A 277 2.05 12.53 3.80
CA LEU A 277 1.07 12.16 4.81
C LEU A 277 -0.13 11.49 4.14
N ASN A 278 -0.49 10.29 4.59
CA ASN A 278 -1.67 9.58 4.11
C ASN A 278 -2.64 9.31 5.26
N LEU A 279 -3.85 9.85 5.13
CA LEU A 279 -4.93 9.82 6.11
C LEU A 279 -6.18 9.14 5.53
N ARG A 280 -6.04 8.28 4.51
CA ARG A 280 -7.15 7.58 3.88
C ARG A 280 -8.08 6.96 4.92
N SER A 281 -9.38 7.19 4.82
CA SER A 281 -10.41 6.66 5.73
C SER A 281 -10.18 7.00 7.21
N CYS A 282 -9.54 8.13 7.52
CA CYS A 282 -9.49 8.69 8.87
C CYS A 282 -10.73 9.57 9.12
N TRP A 283 -11.87 8.91 9.36
CA TRP A 283 -13.21 9.52 9.35
C TRP A 283 -13.49 10.59 10.43
N HIS A 284 -12.61 10.75 11.42
CA HIS A 284 -12.75 11.78 12.46
C HIS A 284 -11.99 13.07 12.15
N ILE A 285 -11.24 13.11 11.05
CA ILE A 285 -10.54 14.30 10.58
C ILE A 285 -11.53 15.20 9.82
N SER A 286 -11.52 16.48 10.12
CA SER A 286 -12.34 17.52 9.45
C SER A 286 -11.49 18.71 9.00
N ASP A 287 -12.12 19.71 8.39
CA ASP A 287 -11.50 20.95 7.93
C ASP A 287 -10.62 21.63 8.99
N HIS A 288 -10.98 21.50 10.27
CA HIS A 288 -10.21 22.03 11.40
C HIS A 288 -8.84 21.36 11.53
N GLY A 289 -8.78 20.03 11.40
CA GLY A 289 -7.54 19.28 11.42
C GLY A 289 -6.61 19.65 10.27
N ILE A 290 -7.18 19.87 9.08
CA ILE A 290 -6.44 20.38 7.92
C ILE A 290 -5.94 21.81 8.17
N GLY A 291 -6.71 22.65 8.87
CA GLY A 291 -6.28 23.97 9.32
C GLY A 291 -5.01 23.93 10.19
N HIS A 292 -4.85 22.91 11.05
CA HIS A 292 -3.61 22.73 11.82
C HIS A 292 -2.41 22.38 10.94
N LEU A 293 -2.59 21.51 9.95
CA LEU A 293 -1.53 21.17 8.99
C LEU A 293 -1.12 22.37 8.14
N ALA A 294 -2.10 23.18 7.73
CA ALA A 294 -1.92 24.41 6.97
C ALA A 294 -1.34 25.57 7.81
N GLY A 295 -1.20 25.39 9.13
CA GLY A 295 -0.64 26.40 10.01
C GLY A 295 -1.54 27.59 10.29
N LEU A 296 -2.85 27.42 10.14
CA LEU A 296 -3.85 28.49 10.30
C LEU A 296 -4.33 28.66 11.74
N SER A 297 -3.93 27.75 12.64
CA SER A 297 -4.18 27.89 14.08
C SER A 297 -3.00 28.55 14.79
N LYS A 298 -3.27 29.34 15.84
CA LYS A 298 -2.23 30.05 16.63
C LYS A 298 -1.16 29.10 17.16
N GLU A 299 -1.56 27.88 17.51
CA GLU A 299 -0.69 26.83 18.07
C GLU A 299 0.23 26.20 17.02
N THR A 300 -0.04 26.42 15.73
CA THR A 300 0.61 25.73 14.63
C THR A 300 1.13 26.70 13.58
N ALA A 301 1.55 27.92 13.94
CA ALA A 301 1.90 28.96 12.97
C ALA A 301 2.90 28.50 11.87
N ASP A 302 3.78 27.54 12.18
CA ASP A 302 4.75 26.97 11.24
C ASP A 302 4.24 25.72 10.47
N GLY A 303 2.97 25.32 10.63
CA GLY A 303 2.28 24.24 9.92
C GLY A 303 3.11 22.99 9.57
N THR A 304 2.85 22.46 8.37
CA THR A 304 3.63 21.41 7.69
C THR A 304 4.04 21.86 6.27
N PRO A 305 4.88 22.90 6.14
CA PRO A 305 5.12 23.57 4.86
C PRO A 305 5.89 22.72 3.85
N ALA A 306 6.62 21.70 4.31
CA ALA A 306 7.37 20.78 3.47
C ALA A 306 6.52 19.64 2.88
N LEU A 307 5.21 19.61 3.16
CA LEU A 307 4.33 18.55 2.69
C LEU A 307 4.14 18.62 1.17
N GLU A 308 4.47 17.52 0.50
CA GLU A 308 4.41 17.37 -0.97
C GLU A 308 3.28 16.43 -1.40
N TYR A 309 2.91 15.46 -0.56
CA TYR A 309 1.78 14.55 -0.80
C TYR A 309 0.82 14.54 0.40
N LEU A 310 -0.47 14.68 0.11
CA LEU A 310 -1.55 14.56 1.10
C LEU A 310 -2.66 13.63 0.59
N GLY A 311 -2.77 12.46 1.22
CA GLY A 311 -3.84 11.49 0.96
C GLY A 311 -5.01 11.67 1.90
N LEU A 312 -6.17 12.05 1.38
CA LEU A 312 -7.41 12.32 2.13
C LEU A 312 -8.59 11.49 1.62
N GLN A 313 -8.32 10.43 0.86
CA GLN A 313 -9.35 9.55 0.31
C GLN A 313 -10.33 9.08 1.39
N ASP A 314 -11.62 9.14 1.11
CA ASP A 314 -12.69 8.68 2.01
C ASP A 314 -12.70 9.40 3.38
N CYS A 315 -12.24 10.65 3.45
CA CYS A 315 -12.37 11.52 4.62
C CYS A 315 -13.67 12.33 4.55
N GLN A 316 -14.78 11.71 4.98
CA GLN A 316 -16.16 12.18 4.77
C GLN A 316 -16.55 13.49 5.50
N ARG A 317 -15.69 14.04 6.37
CA ARG A 317 -15.94 15.31 7.09
C ARG A 317 -15.15 16.49 6.52
N LEU A 318 -14.58 16.32 5.33
CA LEU A 318 -13.88 17.38 4.62
C LEU A 318 -14.83 18.09 3.66
N SER A 319 -14.82 19.41 3.70
CA SER A 319 -15.58 20.29 2.80
C SER A 319 -14.63 21.17 1.98
N ASP A 320 -15.20 22.09 1.20
CA ASP A 320 -14.44 23.09 0.45
C ASP A 320 -13.55 23.97 1.36
N GLU A 321 -13.90 24.09 2.64
CA GLU A 321 -13.10 24.80 3.63
C GLU A 321 -11.74 24.12 3.87
N ALA A 322 -11.66 22.78 3.86
CA ALA A 322 -10.38 22.09 3.89
C ALA A 322 -9.51 22.45 2.69
N LEU A 323 -10.09 22.53 1.49
CA LEU A 323 -9.37 22.88 0.27
C LEU A 323 -8.88 24.34 0.31
N ARG A 324 -9.68 25.24 0.91
CA ARG A 324 -9.24 26.62 1.21
C ARG A 324 -8.02 26.62 2.12
N HIS A 325 -8.05 25.87 3.22
CA HIS A 325 -6.93 25.76 4.14
C HIS A 325 -5.67 25.19 3.46
N ILE A 326 -5.82 24.12 2.68
CA ILE A 326 -4.73 23.50 1.90
C ILE A 326 -4.08 24.54 0.98
N ALA A 327 -4.88 25.25 0.18
CA ALA A 327 -4.38 26.25 -0.75
C ALA A 327 -3.68 27.45 -0.07
N GLN A 328 -4.05 27.78 1.17
CA GLN A 328 -3.44 28.86 1.93
C GLN A 328 -2.12 28.49 2.60
N GLY A 329 -2.01 27.26 3.14
CA GLY A 329 -0.90 26.89 4.03
C GLY A 329 0.05 25.82 3.51
N LEU A 330 -0.40 24.93 2.61
CA LEU A 330 0.39 23.80 2.12
C LEU A 330 0.99 24.11 0.74
N THR A 331 1.85 25.12 0.68
CA THR A 331 2.34 25.71 -0.57
C THR A 331 3.31 24.82 -1.36
N SER A 332 3.95 23.82 -0.72
CA SER A 332 4.84 22.86 -1.38
C SER A 332 4.12 21.63 -1.93
N LEU A 333 2.80 21.56 -1.80
CA LEU A 333 2.02 20.36 -2.12
C LEU A 333 1.96 20.14 -3.63
N ARG A 334 2.35 18.92 -4.05
CA ARG A 334 2.39 18.49 -5.45
C ARG A 334 1.32 17.46 -5.77
N SER A 335 0.89 16.67 -4.79
CA SER A 335 -0.07 15.58 -5.01
C SER A 335 -1.13 15.55 -3.92
N ILE A 336 -2.39 15.56 -4.34
CA ILE A 336 -3.56 15.49 -3.48
C ILE A 336 -4.48 14.37 -3.95
N ASN A 337 -4.87 13.51 -3.02
CA ASN A 337 -5.91 12.52 -3.27
C ASN A 337 -7.15 12.79 -2.39
N LEU A 338 -8.23 13.23 -3.03
CA LEU A 338 -9.55 13.52 -2.43
C LEU A 338 -10.61 12.51 -2.86
N SER A 339 -10.22 11.35 -3.41
CA SER A 339 -11.20 10.38 -3.91
C SER A 339 -12.21 9.98 -2.83
N PHE A 340 -13.47 9.79 -3.22
CA PHE A 340 -14.59 9.49 -2.33
C PHE A 340 -14.89 10.56 -1.26
N CYS A 341 -14.34 11.78 -1.35
CA CYS A 341 -14.76 12.90 -0.49
C CYS A 341 -16.02 13.55 -1.04
N VAL A 342 -17.19 13.11 -0.57
CA VAL A 342 -18.50 13.50 -1.14
C VAL A 342 -18.90 14.95 -0.84
N SER A 343 -18.34 15.55 0.22
CA SER A 343 -18.65 16.92 0.64
C SER A 343 -17.79 18.00 -0.02
N VAL A 344 -16.86 17.60 -0.89
CA VAL A 344 -16.07 18.52 -1.73
C VAL A 344 -16.85 18.84 -3.00
N THR A 345 -16.94 20.12 -3.34
CA THR A 345 -17.72 20.64 -4.48
C THR A 345 -16.85 21.45 -5.44
N ASP A 346 -17.46 21.91 -6.54
CA ASP A 346 -16.84 22.81 -7.51
C ASP A 346 -16.21 24.06 -6.85
N SER A 347 -16.80 24.57 -5.76
CA SER A 347 -16.27 25.74 -5.04
C SER A 347 -14.91 25.45 -4.39
N GLY A 348 -14.68 24.22 -3.93
CA GLY A 348 -13.40 23.79 -3.40
C GLY A 348 -12.29 23.80 -4.46
N LEU A 349 -12.61 23.44 -5.70
CA LEU A 349 -11.63 23.45 -6.80
C LEU A 349 -11.13 24.85 -7.14
N LYS A 350 -11.94 25.89 -6.94
CA LYS A 350 -11.51 27.28 -7.07
C LYS A 350 -10.34 27.63 -6.12
N HIS A 351 -10.28 27.00 -4.95
CA HIS A 351 -9.15 27.18 -4.05
C HIS A 351 -7.90 26.45 -4.53
N LEU A 352 -8.07 25.19 -4.96
CA LEU A 352 -6.96 24.40 -5.50
C LEU A 352 -6.37 25.01 -6.77
N ALA A 353 -7.19 25.67 -7.60
CA ALA A 353 -6.75 26.40 -8.80
C ALA A 353 -5.60 27.39 -8.53
N ARG A 354 -5.45 27.89 -7.30
CA ARG A 354 -4.39 28.83 -6.91
C ARG A 354 -3.05 28.17 -6.60
N MET A 355 -2.99 26.84 -6.60
CA MET A 355 -1.79 26.08 -6.23
C MET A 355 -0.91 25.82 -7.46
N SER A 356 0.06 26.69 -7.69
CA SER A 356 0.95 26.65 -8.87
C SER A 356 1.87 25.44 -8.94
N HIS A 357 2.07 24.71 -7.84
CA HIS A 357 2.94 23.52 -7.77
C HIS A 357 2.17 22.20 -7.76
N LEU A 358 0.84 22.23 -7.83
CA LEU A 358 0.03 21.03 -7.84
C LEU A 358 0.17 20.29 -9.18
N GLU A 359 0.69 19.08 -9.13
CA GLU A 359 1.00 18.22 -10.29
C GLU A 359 0.01 17.06 -10.42
N GLU A 360 -0.49 16.53 -9.30
CA GLU A 360 -1.39 15.37 -9.27
C GLU A 360 -2.63 15.68 -8.44
N LEU A 361 -3.81 15.49 -9.03
CA LEU A 361 -5.09 15.66 -8.37
C LEU A 361 -6.00 14.48 -8.65
N ASN A 362 -6.40 13.77 -7.59
CA ASN A 362 -7.39 12.70 -7.67
C ASN A 362 -8.70 13.12 -7.00
N LEU A 363 -9.77 13.20 -7.80
CA LEU A 363 -11.15 13.55 -7.45
C LEU A 363 -12.11 12.39 -7.77
N ARG A 364 -11.60 11.17 -7.90
CA ARG A 364 -12.41 9.99 -8.23
C ARG A 364 -13.58 9.84 -7.27
N ALA A 365 -14.78 9.64 -7.82
CA ALA A 365 -16.02 9.46 -7.05
C ALA A 365 -16.32 10.62 -6.08
N CYS A 366 -16.01 11.85 -6.49
CA CYS A 366 -16.51 13.07 -5.86
C CYS A 366 -17.80 13.51 -6.56
N ASP A 367 -18.96 13.11 -6.03
CA ASP A 367 -20.27 13.26 -6.67
C ASP A 367 -20.73 14.72 -6.88
N ASN A 368 -20.09 15.68 -6.20
CA ASN A 368 -20.39 17.10 -6.28
C ASN A 368 -19.41 17.91 -7.13
N ILE A 369 -18.59 17.23 -7.91
CA ILE A 369 -17.72 17.83 -8.93
C ILE A 369 -18.36 17.71 -10.30
N SER A 370 -18.40 18.84 -11.02
CA SER A 370 -19.00 18.97 -12.34
C SER A 370 -18.08 19.69 -13.33
N ASP A 371 -18.59 19.94 -14.55
CA ASP A 371 -17.93 20.75 -15.56
C ASP A 371 -17.55 22.17 -15.04
N ILE A 372 -18.32 22.73 -14.10
CA ILE A 372 -18.05 24.04 -13.48
C ILE A 372 -16.76 23.99 -12.66
N GLY A 373 -16.57 22.93 -11.86
CA GLY A 373 -15.35 22.74 -11.08
C GLY A 373 -14.11 22.59 -11.95
N MET A 374 -14.25 21.92 -13.10
CA MET A 374 -13.16 21.82 -14.08
C MET A 374 -12.83 23.18 -14.69
N ALA A 375 -13.84 24.02 -14.98
CA ALA A 375 -13.61 25.39 -15.42
C ALA A 375 -12.77 26.17 -14.40
N TYR A 376 -13.17 26.16 -13.12
CA TYR A 376 -12.39 26.82 -12.07
C TYR A 376 -10.97 26.29 -11.93
N LEU A 377 -10.79 24.97 -12.01
CA LEU A 377 -9.46 24.36 -11.94
C LEU A 377 -8.56 24.86 -13.07
N THR A 378 -9.08 24.92 -14.29
CA THR A 378 -8.34 25.32 -15.50
C THR A 378 -8.01 26.82 -15.58
N GLU A 379 -8.68 27.68 -14.81
CA GLU A 379 -8.42 29.12 -14.79
C GLU A 379 -7.09 29.49 -14.11
N GLY A 380 -6.55 28.63 -13.24
CA GLY A 380 -5.36 28.96 -12.44
C GLY A 380 -4.28 27.88 -12.34
N CYS A 381 -4.65 26.60 -12.44
CA CYS A 381 -3.72 25.49 -12.27
C CYS A 381 -3.14 25.02 -13.60
N ASN A 382 -1.92 25.47 -13.93
CA ASN A 382 -1.27 25.12 -15.20
C ASN A 382 -0.25 23.98 -15.11
N SER A 383 0.04 23.52 -13.88
CA SER A 383 1.11 22.53 -13.62
C SER A 383 0.60 21.09 -13.47
N ILE A 384 -0.72 20.88 -13.56
CA ILE A 384 -1.31 19.55 -13.37
C ILE A 384 -0.87 18.64 -14.53
N SER A 385 -0.17 17.58 -14.16
CA SER A 385 0.27 16.51 -15.06
C SER A 385 -0.59 15.26 -14.95
N THR A 386 -1.24 15.03 -13.80
CA THR A 386 -2.12 13.88 -13.57
C THR A 386 -3.45 14.32 -12.97
N LEU A 387 -4.55 14.01 -13.66
CA LEU A 387 -5.91 14.29 -13.21
C LEU A 387 -6.77 13.03 -13.28
N ASP A 388 -7.44 12.70 -12.18
CA ASP A 388 -8.44 11.63 -12.11
C ASP A 388 -9.78 12.19 -11.63
N VAL A 389 -10.77 12.18 -12.51
CA VAL A 389 -12.17 12.57 -12.23
C VAL A 389 -13.13 11.42 -12.51
N SER A 390 -12.62 10.18 -12.45
CA SER A 390 -13.41 8.99 -12.74
C SER A 390 -14.59 8.85 -11.77
N PHE A 391 -15.71 8.32 -12.25
CA PHE A 391 -16.94 8.11 -11.47
C PHE A 391 -17.54 9.44 -10.96
N CYS A 392 -17.24 10.57 -11.61
CA CYS A 392 -17.95 11.82 -11.41
C CYS A 392 -19.03 11.96 -12.49
N ASP A 393 -20.27 11.61 -12.16
CA ASP A 393 -21.40 11.55 -13.12
C ASP A 393 -21.79 12.92 -13.71
N LYS A 394 -21.39 14.02 -13.07
CA LYS A 394 -21.63 15.40 -13.52
C LYS A 394 -20.51 15.97 -14.40
N VAL A 395 -19.49 15.17 -14.71
CA VAL A 395 -18.41 15.52 -15.62
C VAL A 395 -18.72 14.98 -17.02
N ALA A 396 -18.82 15.87 -18.00
CA ALA A 396 -19.22 15.60 -19.37
C ALA A 396 -18.31 16.32 -20.39
N ASP A 397 -18.76 16.45 -21.64
CA ASP A 397 -17.95 17.03 -22.72
C ASP A 397 -17.56 18.49 -22.46
N GLN A 398 -18.33 19.25 -21.68
CA GLN A 398 -18.00 20.63 -21.36
C GLN A 398 -16.75 20.71 -20.47
N ALA A 399 -16.56 19.80 -19.52
CA ALA A 399 -15.29 19.68 -18.79
C ALA A 399 -14.10 19.46 -19.73
N MET A 400 -14.27 18.69 -20.81
CA MET A 400 -13.20 18.43 -21.77
C MET A 400 -12.79 19.69 -22.52
N VAL A 401 -13.74 20.57 -22.82
CA VAL A 401 -13.47 21.91 -23.37
C VAL A 401 -12.57 22.68 -22.41
N HIS A 402 -12.93 22.78 -21.14
CA HIS A 402 -12.14 23.50 -20.13
C HIS A 402 -10.74 22.90 -19.95
N ILE A 403 -10.65 21.57 -19.78
CA ILE A 403 -9.38 20.85 -19.64
C ILE A 403 -8.47 21.11 -20.86
N SER A 404 -9.02 21.06 -22.07
CA SER A 404 -8.27 21.30 -23.32
C SER A 404 -7.77 22.75 -23.49
N GLN A 405 -8.27 23.69 -22.69
CA GLN A 405 -7.94 25.12 -22.76
C GLN A 405 -6.96 25.58 -21.66
N GLY A 406 -6.76 24.80 -20.61
CA GLY A 406 -5.90 25.19 -19.48
C GLY A 406 -4.81 24.18 -19.10
N LEU A 407 -5.08 22.87 -19.20
CA LEU A 407 -4.20 21.83 -18.66
C LEU A 407 -3.24 21.26 -19.72
N PHE A 408 -2.46 22.12 -20.38
CA PHE A 408 -1.56 21.69 -21.47
C PHE A 408 -0.41 20.78 -21.02
N GLN A 409 -0.07 20.76 -19.73
CA GLN A 409 0.98 19.89 -19.18
C GLN A 409 0.48 18.48 -18.84
N LEU A 410 -0.80 18.17 -19.08
CA LEU A 410 -1.39 16.90 -18.71
C LEU A 410 -0.69 15.73 -19.43
N ARG A 411 -0.28 14.73 -18.65
CA ARG A 411 0.36 13.49 -19.10
C ARG A 411 -0.54 12.28 -18.82
N SER A 412 -1.36 12.34 -17.77
CA SER A 412 -2.27 11.27 -17.38
C SER A 412 -3.65 11.82 -17.08
N LEU A 413 -4.68 11.31 -17.77
CA LEU A 413 -6.08 11.70 -17.58
C LEU A 413 -6.95 10.46 -17.41
N SER A 414 -7.70 10.42 -16.30
CA SER A 414 -8.68 9.37 -16.04
C SER A 414 -10.10 9.95 -15.95
N LEU A 415 -10.95 9.48 -16.86
CA LEU A 415 -12.35 9.87 -17.09
C LEU A 415 -13.28 8.66 -16.97
N SER A 416 -12.82 7.59 -16.29
CA SER A 416 -13.56 6.34 -16.27
C SER A 416 -14.95 6.54 -15.69
N ALA A 417 -15.97 5.99 -16.35
CA ALA A 417 -17.38 6.14 -15.97
C ALA A 417 -17.90 7.60 -15.95
N CYS A 418 -17.28 8.53 -16.67
CA CYS A 418 -17.84 9.88 -16.90
C CYS A 418 -18.83 9.92 -18.08
N GLN A 419 -19.65 10.97 -18.15
CA GLN A 419 -20.68 11.16 -19.19
C GLN A 419 -20.13 11.81 -20.47
N ILE A 420 -18.92 11.41 -20.89
CA ILE A 420 -18.23 11.93 -22.07
C ILE A 420 -18.62 11.20 -23.36
N THR A 421 -18.53 11.90 -24.50
CA THR A 421 -18.78 11.38 -25.85
C THR A 421 -17.57 11.58 -26.77
N ASP A 422 -17.71 11.16 -28.03
CA ASP A 422 -16.69 11.37 -29.06
C ASP A 422 -16.33 12.86 -29.27
N GLU A 423 -17.28 13.77 -29.01
CA GLU A 423 -17.02 15.21 -29.13
C GLU A 423 -16.09 15.72 -28.01
N GLY A 424 -16.31 15.30 -26.76
CA GLY A 424 -15.39 15.60 -25.66
C GLY A 424 -14.01 15.00 -25.88
N LEU A 425 -13.95 13.76 -26.37
CA LEU A 425 -12.70 13.09 -26.70
C LEU A 425 -11.94 13.81 -27.83
N SER A 426 -12.65 14.31 -28.84
CA SER A 426 -12.11 15.13 -29.92
C SER A 426 -11.48 16.44 -29.41
N ARG A 427 -12.06 17.07 -28.38
CA ARG A 427 -11.50 18.29 -27.77
C ARG A 427 -10.16 18.04 -27.11
N ILE A 428 -10.05 17.00 -26.27
CA ILE A 428 -8.78 16.69 -25.61
C ILE A 428 -7.72 16.19 -26.59
N ALA A 429 -8.11 15.37 -27.57
CA ALA A 429 -7.18 14.82 -28.56
C ALA A 429 -6.49 15.92 -29.39
N LYS A 430 -7.23 16.97 -29.74
CA LYS A 430 -6.74 18.11 -30.55
C LYS A 430 -5.86 19.11 -29.79
N SER A 431 -5.84 19.07 -28.46
CA SER A 431 -5.08 20.03 -27.65
C SER A 431 -3.98 19.37 -26.82
N LEU A 432 -4.19 18.16 -26.32
CA LEU A 432 -3.32 17.50 -25.34
C LEU A 432 -2.38 16.48 -26.00
N HIS A 433 -1.59 16.91 -26.97
CA HIS A 433 -0.72 16.03 -27.77
C HIS A 433 0.37 15.28 -26.97
N ASP A 434 0.69 15.77 -25.77
CA ASP A 434 1.67 15.14 -24.88
C ASP A 434 1.05 14.09 -23.94
N LEU A 435 -0.25 13.82 -24.05
CA LEU A 435 -0.92 12.86 -23.18
C LEU A 435 -0.33 11.44 -23.37
N GLU A 436 0.12 10.84 -22.27
CA GLU A 436 0.75 9.51 -22.28
C GLU A 436 -0.19 8.42 -21.76
N THR A 437 -1.09 8.76 -20.83
CA THR A 437 -2.06 7.81 -20.26
C THR A 437 -3.47 8.38 -20.34
N LEU A 438 -4.37 7.61 -20.95
CA LEU A 438 -5.79 7.95 -21.05
C LEU A 438 -6.65 6.80 -20.56
N ASN A 439 -7.44 7.02 -19.52
CA ASN A 439 -8.43 6.06 -19.07
C ASN A 439 -9.83 6.60 -19.38
N ILE A 440 -10.52 5.96 -20.32
CA ILE A 440 -11.91 6.24 -20.70
C ILE A 440 -12.79 5.00 -20.47
N GLY A 441 -12.37 4.13 -19.56
CA GLY A 441 -13.08 2.91 -19.26
C GLY A 441 -14.49 3.20 -18.72
N GLN A 442 -15.48 2.42 -19.14
CA GLN A 442 -16.90 2.54 -18.78
C GLN A 442 -17.58 3.81 -19.32
N CYS A 443 -16.93 4.55 -20.21
CA CYS A 443 -17.57 5.62 -20.97
C CYS A 443 -18.42 5.02 -22.10
N SER A 444 -19.66 4.64 -21.76
CA SER A 444 -20.58 3.92 -22.64
C SER A 444 -21.06 4.71 -23.87
N ARG A 445 -20.73 6.00 -24.00
CA ARG A 445 -21.13 6.85 -25.13
C ARG A 445 -20.01 7.08 -26.14
N ILE A 446 -18.81 6.59 -25.88
CA ILE A 446 -17.68 6.64 -26.82
C ILE A 446 -17.86 5.54 -27.86
N THR A 447 -17.62 5.90 -29.13
CA THR A 447 -17.68 5.01 -30.27
C THR A 447 -16.35 4.96 -31.00
N ASP A 448 -16.28 4.15 -32.05
CA ASP A 448 -15.13 4.07 -32.95
C ASP A 448 -14.68 5.45 -33.45
N ARG A 449 -15.60 6.38 -33.70
CA ARG A 449 -15.27 7.74 -34.17
C ARG A 449 -14.38 8.49 -33.18
N GLY A 450 -14.69 8.45 -31.88
CA GLY A 450 -13.88 9.10 -30.87
C GLY A 450 -12.49 8.49 -30.78
N LEU A 451 -12.42 7.16 -30.88
CA LEU A 451 -11.17 6.43 -30.77
C LEU A 451 -10.27 6.58 -32.02
N GLU A 452 -10.87 6.76 -33.20
CA GLU A 452 -10.16 7.13 -34.43
C GLU A 452 -9.47 8.49 -34.30
N ILE A 453 -10.12 9.47 -33.67
CA ILE A 453 -9.54 10.80 -33.44
C ILE A 453 -8.38 10.70 -32.44
N VAL A 454 -8.53 9.90 -31.38
CA VAL A 454 -7.42 9.61 -30.46
C VAL A 454 -6.23 8.99 -31.18
N ALA A 455 -6.49 7.99 -32.02
CA ALA A 455 -5.44 7.31 -32.79
C ALA A 455 -4.71 8.26 -33.76
N ALA A 456 -5.42 9.25 -34.31
CA ALA A 456 -4.86 10.23 -35.23
C ALA A 456 -4.01 11.32 -34.52
N GLU A 457 -4.47 11.83 -33.38
CA GLU A 457 -3.89 13.04 -32.76
C GLU A 457 -2.97 12.74 -31.56
N LEU A 458 -3.23 11.67 -30.79
CA LEU A 458 -2.51 11.35 -29.54
C LEU A 458 -1.36 10.36 -29.77
N VAL A 459 -0.41 10.74 -30.63
CA VAL A 459 0.74 9.90 -31.02
C VAL A 459 1.70 9.55 -29.88
N ASN A 460 1.64 10.29 -28.77
CA ASN A 460 2.46 10.06 -27.58
C ASN A 460 1.85 9.08 -26.57
N LEU A 461 0.64 8.58 -26.83
CA LEU A 461 -0.07 7.73 -25.90
C LEU A 461 0.67 6.40 -25.69
N ARG A 462 0.94 6.06 -24.42
CA ARG A 462 1.64 4.86 -23.97
C ARG A 462 0.72 3.83 -23.35
N ALA A 463 -0.35 4.29 -22.71
CA ALA A 463 -1.34 3.46 -22.05
C ALA A 463 -2.76 3.98 -22.30
N ILE A 464 -3.67 3.08 -22.66
CA ILE A 464 -5.10 3.39 -22.79
C ILE A 464 -5.96 2.33 -22.10
N ASP A 465 -6.96 2.77 -21.34
CA ASP A 465 -7.97 1.90 -20.74
C ASP A 465 -9.33 2.14 -21.40
N LEU A 466 -9.85 1.07 -22.00
CA LEU A 466 -11.10 0.99 -22.76
C LEU A 466 -12.06 -0.05 -22.15
N TYR A 467 -11.72 -0.63 -20.99
CA TYR A 467 -12.61 -1.55 -20.27
C TYR A 467 -13.93 -0.85 -20.02
N GLY A 468 -15.07 -1.40 -20.43
CA GLY A 468 -16.32 -0.66 -20.26
C GLY A 468 -16.97 -0.12 -21.51
N CYS A 469 -16.21 0.06 -22.58
CA CYS A 469 -16.66 0.78 -23.76
C CYS A 469 -17.41 -0.15 -24.71
N THR A 470 -18.69 -0.41 -24.42
CA THR A 470 -19.52 -1.40 -25.12
C THR A 470 -19.86 -1.06 -26.58
N ARG A 471 -19.59 0.16 -27.05
CA ARG A 471 -19.84 0.61 -28.43
C ARG A 471 -18.60 0.62 -29.32
N LEU A 472 -17.47 0.10 -28.84
CA LEU A 472 -16.26 -0.04 -29.63
C LEU A 472 -16.28 -1.35 -30.43
N THR A 473 -15.82 -1.28 -31.67
CA THR A 473 -15.62 -2.45 -32.54
C THR A 473 -14.14 -2.84 -32.63
N PRO A 474 -13.83 -4.07 -33.09
CA PRO A 474 -12.46 -4.50 -33.32
C PRO A 474 -11.68 -3.59 -34.28
N ASN A 475 -12.36 -2.91 -35.21
CA ASN A 475 -11.70 -2.01 -36.18
C ASN A 475 -11.07 -0.80 -35.48
N ALA A 476 -11.77 -0.21 -34.51
CA ALA A 476 -11.23 0.91 -33.75
C ALA A 476 -10.04 0.48 -32.87
N LEU A 477 -10.09 -0.73 -32.30
CA LEU A 477 -8.97 -1.30 -31.54
C LEU A 477 -7.74 -1.55 -32.42
N GLN A 478 -7.94 -2.01 -33.65
CA GLN A 478 -6.85 -2.20 -34.60
C GLN A 478 -6.12 -0.87 -34.87
N LYS A 479 -6.87 0.22 -35.04
CA LYS A 479 -6.29 1.56 -35.24
C LYS A 479 -5.52 2.05 -34.01
N ILE A 480 -6.06 1.86 -32.81
CA ILE A 480 -5.34 2.20 -31.57
C ILE A 480 -4.06 1.40 -31.41
N ASN A 481 -4.08 0.10 -31.70
CA ASN A 481 -2.89 -0.74 -31.63
C ASN A 481 -1.78 -0.36 -32.62
N GLN A 482 -2.08 0.50 -33.62
CA GLN A 482 -1.09 1.04 -34.55
C GLN A 482 -0.39 2.29 -34.00
N LEU A 483 -0.78 2.81 -32.83
CA LEU A 483 -0.11 3.94 -32.21
C LEU A 483 1.36 3.62 -31.90
N PRO A 484 2.31 4.49 -32.27
CA PRO A 484 3.73 4.15 -32.31
C PRO A 484 4.36 3.94 -30.93
N ARG A 485 3.79 4.53 -29.88
CA ARG A 485 4.32 4.49 -28.50
C ARG A 485 3.46 3.67 -27.55
N LEU A 486 2.37 3.08 -28.04
CA LEU A 486 1.41 2.38 -27.19
C LEU A 486 2.01 1.05 -26.72
N SER A 487 1.99 0.84 -25.41
CA SER A 487 2.57 -0.34 -24.76
C SER A 487 1.58 -1.10 -23.88
N LYS A 488 0.49 -0.44 -23.47
CA LYS A 488 -0.53 -1.00 -22.57
C LYS A 488 -1.92 -0.65 -23.08
N VAL A 489 -2.72 -1.67 -23.34
CA VAL A 489 -4.14 -1.51 -23.67
C VAL A 489 -4.93 -2.38 -22.71
N ASN A 490 -5.79 -1.76 -21.92
CA ASN A 490 -6.71 -2.49 -21.05
C ASN A 490 -8.09 -2.57 -21.72
N LEU A 491 -8.52 -3.78 -22.08
CA LEU A 491 -9.87 -4.09 -22.57
C LEU A 491 -10.71 -4.81 -21.51
N GLY A 492 -10.10 -5.11 -20.35
CA GLY A 492 -10.54 -6.10 -19.37
C GLY A 492 -10.94 -7.44 -19.98
N LEU A 493 -11.91 -8.13 -19.37
CA LEU A 493 -12.31 -9.49 -19.76
C LEU A 493 -13.28 -9.53 -20.95
N TRP A 494 -13.55 -8.40 -21.59
CA TRP A 494 -14.71 -8.25 -22.49
C TRP A 494 -14.39 -8.67 -23.91
N HIS A 495 -13.10 -8.70 -24.25
CA HIS A 495 -12.57 -9.14 -25.53
C HIS A 495 -12.00 -10.56 -25.52
N VAL A 496 -12.29 -11.37 -24.49
CA VAL A 496 -12.04 -12.81 -24.55
C VAL A 496 -13.17 -13.48 -25.34
N ARG A 497 -13.19 -13.29 -26.67
CA ARG A 497 -13.93 -14.13 -27.62
C ARG A 497 -13.20 -14.22 -28.94
#